data_AF-A0A7C7Q3H8-F1
#
_entry.id   AF-A0A7C7Q3H8-F1
#
_cell.length_a   1.000
_cell.length_b   1.000
_cell.length_c   1.000
_cell.angle_alpha   90.00
_cell.angle_beta   90.00
_cell.angle_gamma   90.00
#
_symmetry.space_group_name_H-M   'P 1'
#
loop_
_entity.id
_entity.type
_entity.pdbx_description
1 polymer ?
#
loop_
_entity_poly.entity_id
_entity_poly.type
_entity_poly.pdbx_seq_one_letter_code
_entity_poly.pdbx_strand_id
1 'polypeptide(L)'
;MKLPKPVALGALLAFLWVYVFGDWAYAQEAKKRIAVFPFADANRAAQEEGYGAAISEMLTTKLVNDRVFQVVERGRIQEMLEEQKLQVSGVVDASTARRIGAILGVDLLVFGGVSKF
;
A
#
# COMPACT_ATOMS: atom_id res chain seq x y z
N MET A 1 1.20 42.85 45.68
CA MET A 1 1.08 41.38 45.69
C MET A 1 2.38 40.82 45.11
N LYS A 2 3.30 40.36 45.95
CA LYS A 2 4.69 40.01 45.56
C LYS A 2 4.71 38.61 44.94
N LEU A 3 5.04 38.51 43.65
CA LEU A 3 5.36 37.23 43.01
C LEU A 3 6.61 36.61 43.65
N PRO A 4 6.67 35.29 43.92
CA PRO A 4 7.87 34.65 44.42
C PRO A 4 8.90 34.42 43.29
N LYS A 5 10.17 34.62 43.67
CA LYS A 5 11.48 34.04 43.25
C LYS A 5 11.47 32.94 42.15
N PRO A 6 12.59 32.76 41.40
CA PRO A 6 12.73 32.38 39.96
C PRO A 6 12.08 31.08 39.45
N VAL A 7 11.40 30.34 40.33
CA VAL A 7 10.65 29.12 40.05
C VAL A 7 9.44 29.39 39.13
N ALA A 8 8.78 30.55 39.26
CA ALA A 8 7.65 30.91 38.42
C ALA A 8 8.04 31.14 36.94
N LEU A 9 9.25 31.67 36.70
CA LEU A 9 9.78 31.88 35.35
C LEU A 9 10.20 30.55 34.71
N GLY A 10 10.78 29.64 35.51
CA GLY A 10 11.13 28.28 35.06
C GLY A 10 9.90 27.44 34.69
N ALA A 11 8.80 27.55 35.45
CA ALA A 11 7.54 26.86 35.16
C ALA A 11 6.87 27.39 33.88
N LEU A 12 6.91 28.70 33.64
CA LEU A 12 6.40 29.32 32.41
C LEU A 12 7.23 28.93 31.19
N LEU A 13 8.56 28.87 31.32
CA LEU A 13 9.45 28.42 30.25
C LEU A 13 9.26 26.93 29.93
N ALA A 14 9.04 26.08 30.93
CA ALA A 14 8.72 24.67 30.72
C ALA A 14 7.38 24.48 29.98
N PHE A 15 6.35 25.27 30.34
CA PHE A 15 5.08 25.29 29.63
C PHE A 15 5.22 25.80 28.19
N LEU A 16 6.05 26.81 27.98
CA LEU A 16 6.38 27.31 26.64
C LEU A 16 7.12 26.25 25.81
N TRP A 17 8.00 25.47 26.44
CA TRP A 17 8.77 24.42 25.76
C TRP A 17 7.88 23.27 25.30
N VAL A 18 6.90 22.88 26.14
CA VAL A 18 5.89 21.88 25.79
C VAL A 18 4.96 22.38 24.68
N TYR A 19 4.62 23.67 24.63
CA TYR A 19 3.79 24.24 23.55
C TYR A 19 4.56 24.42 22.24
N VAL A 20 5.85 24.80 22.29
CA VAL A 20 6.68 25.02 21.10
C VAL A 20 7.15 23.70 20.48
N PHE A 21 7.30 22.64 21.28
CA PHE A 21 7.80 21.33 20.83
C PHE A 21 6.76 20.19 20.85
N GLY A 22 5.60 20.36 21.47
CA GLY A 22 4.57 19.31 21.61
C GLY A 22 3.89 18.91 20.30
N ASP A 23 3.88 19.80 19.31
CA ASP A 23 3.17 19.58 18.04
C ASP A 23 4.07 19.03 16.91
N TRP A 24 5.34 18.69 17.16
CA TRP A 24 6.26 18.17 16.13
C TRP A 24 6.12 16.66 15.87
N ALA A 25 5.18 16.00 16.55
CA ALA A 25 4.79 14.65 16.21
C ALA A 25 3.77 14.66 15.06
N TYR A 26 4.13 15.22 13.91
CA TYR A 26 3.44 14.91 12.66
C TYR A 26 3.74 13.43 12.36
N ALA A 27 2.89 12.54 12.86
CA ALA A 27 2.86 11.16 12.43
C ALA A 27 2.65 11.17 10.92
N GLN A 28 3.70 10.90 10.14
CA GLN A 28 3.52 10.63 8.72
C GLN A 28 2.57 9.45 8.61
N GLU A 29 1.38 9.70 8.04
CA GLU A 29 0.42 8.64 7.78
C GLU A 29 1.09 7.56 6.94
N ALA A 30 1.15 6.34 7.51
CA ALA A 30 1.84 5.24 6.86
C ALA A 30 1.14 4.90 5.53
N LYS A 31 1.90 4.91 4.43
CA LYS A 31 1.38 4.57 3.10
C LYS A 31 0.81 3.15 3.11
N LYS A 32 -0.39 3.00 2.57
CA LYS A 32 -1.04 1.70 2.39
C LYS A 32 -0.21 0.81 1.46
N ARG A 33 -0.16 -0.48 1.80
CA ARG A 33 0.54 -1.51 1.03
C ARG A 33 -0.40 -2.14 0.01
N ILE A 34 0.03 -2.19 -1.25
CA ILE A 34 -0.78 -2.69 -2.38
C ILE A 34 -0.04 -3.78 -3.15
N ALA A 35 -0.76 -4.84 -3.51
CA ALA A 35 -0.27 -5.84 -4.46
C ALA A 35 -1.15 -5.86 -5.71
N VAL A 36 -0.51 -5.76 -6.87
CA VAL A 36 -1.15 -5.84 -8.18
C VAL A 36 -0.83 -7.20 -8.77
N PHE A 37 -1.86 -8.03 -8.95
CA PHE A 37 -1.72 -9.33 -9.59
C PHE A 37 -1.72 -9.18 -11.11
N PRO A 38 -1.09 -10.12 -11.85
CA PRO A 38 -1.19 -10.14 -13.30
C PRO A 38 -2.67 -10.18 -13.71
N PHE A 39 -3.05 -9.39 -14.70
CA PHE A 39 -4.43 -9.41 -15.18
C PHE A 39 -4.61 -10.57 -16.15
N ALA A 40 -5.78 -11.21 -16.09
CA ALA A 40 -6.13 -12.27 -17.03
C ALA A 40 -6.43 -11.70 -18.42
N ASP A 41 -6.03 -12.39 -19.48
CA ASP A 41 -6.51 -12.10 -20.82
C ASP A 41 -7.94 -12.63 -20.96
N ALA A 42 -8.92 -11.72 -20.97
CA ALA A 42 -10.34 -12.05 -20.91
C ALA A 42 -10.90 -12.58 -22.24
N ASN A 43 -10.19 -12.40 -23.36
CA ASN A 43 -10.52 -13.01 -24.64
C ASN A 43 -9.27 -13.34 -25.45
N ARG A 44 -9.45 -14.15 -26.50
CA ARG A 44 -8.35 -14.61 -27.37
C ARG A 44 -7.57 -13.45 -28.00
N ALA A 45 -8.28 -12.40 -28.41
CA ALA A 45 -7.67 -11.23 -29.03
C ALA A 45 -6.75 -10.45 -28.06
N ALA A 46 -7.07 -10.40 -26.76
CA ALA A 46 -6.18 -9.87 -25.73
C ALA A 46 -5.01 -10.81 -25.45
N GLN A 47 -5.25 -12.13 -25.45
CA GLN A 47 -4.23 -13.15 -25.20
C GLN A 47 -3.14 -13.16 -26.27
N GLU A 48 -3.52 -13.05 -27.55
CA GLU A 48 -2.58 -13.03 -28.68
C GLU A 48 -1.59 -11.83 -28.59
N GLU A 49 -2.00 -10.76 -27.92
CA GLU A 49 -1.21 -9.54 -27.73
C GLU A 49 -0.60 -9.40 -26.32
N GLY A 50 -0.96 -10.28 -25.38
CA GLY A 50 -0.52 -10.25 -23.98
C GLY A 50 -0.98 -9.00 -23.21
N TYR A 51 -2.19 -8.50 -23.47
CA TYR A 51 -2.68 -7.26 -22.87
C TYR A 51 -2.79 -7.29 -21.34
N GLY A 52 -3.20 -8.41 -20.76
CA GLY A 52 -3.32 -8.57 -19.31
C GLY A 52 -1.98 -8.30 -18.61
N ALA A 53 -0.91 -8.94 -19.10
CA ALA A 53 0.44 -8.71 -18.58
C ALA A 53 0.88 -7.26 -18.78
N ALA A 54 0.73 -6.71 -20.00
CA ALA A 54 1.17 -5.35 -20.32
C ALA A 54 0.48 -4.28 -19.47
N ILE A 55 -0.84 -4.38 -19.27
CA ILE A 55 -1.61 -3.38 -18.52
C ILE A 55 -1.37 -3.51 -17.01
N SER A 56 -1.25 -4.73 -16.49
CA SER A 56 -0.90 -4.91 -15.07
C SER A 56 0.48 -4.34 -14.73
N GLU A 57 1.47 -4.48 -15.64
CA GLU A 57 2.80 -3.88 -15.48
C GLU A 57 2.74 -2.34 -15.58
N MET A 58 1.96 -1.81 -16.53
CA MET A 58 1.75 -0.36 -16.66
C MET A 58 1.13 0.24 -15.39
N LEU A 59 0.10 -0.42 -14.84
CA LEU A 59 -0.53 0.01 -13.59
C LEU A 59 0.45 -0.05 -12.42
N THR A 60 1.21 -1.14 -12.29
CA THR A 60 2.22 -1.30 -11.25
C THR A 60 3.26 -0.19 -11.33
N THR A 61 3.79 0.08 -12.52
CA THR A 61 4.75 1.16 -12.78
C THR A 61 4.19 2.51 -12.37
N LYS A 62 2.94 2.80 -12.72
CA LYS A 62 2.28 4.04 -12.35
C LYS A 62 2.14 4.19 -10.83
N LEU A 63 1.72 3.13 -10.12
CA LEU A 63 1.57 3.15 -8.67
C LEU A 63 2.91 3.34 -7.93
N VAL A 64 3.98 2.74 -8.45
CA VAL A 64 5.35 2.96 -7.93
C VAL A 64 5.77 4.41 -8.12
N ASN A 65 5.54 4.97 -9.31
CA ASN A 65 5.94 6.34 -9.65
C ASN A 65 5.15 7.41 -8.89
N ASP A 66 3.84 7.19 -8.68
CA ASP A 66 2.98 8.12 -7.95
C ASP A 66 3.35 8.16 -6.45
N ARG A 67 4.06 7.15 -5.93
CA ARG A 67 4.55 7.05 -4.53
C ARG A 67 3.46 7.18 -3.47
N VAL A 68 2.19 6.99 -3.82
CA VAL A 68 1.06 7.04 -2.87
C VAL A 68 0.99 5.75 -2.06
N PHE A 69 1.39 4.63 -2.65
CA PHE A 69 1.36 3.31 -2.03
C PHE A 69 2.75 2.71 -1.85
N GLN A 70 2.85 1.77 -0.91
CA GLN A 70 3.96 0.80 -0.86
C GLN A 70 3.59 -0.39 -1.74
N VAL A 71 4.11 -0.42 -2.96
CA VAL A 71 3.82 -1.48 -3.93
C VAL A 71 4.67 -2.71 -3.59
N VAL A 72 4.03 -3.87 -3.51
CA VAL A 72 4.71 -5.15 -3.30
C VAL A 72 5.46 -5.54 -4.57
N GLU A 73 6.69 -6.03 -4.40
CA GLU A 73 7.50 -6.54 -5.49
C GLU A 73 6.84 -7.73 -6.20
N ARG A 74 6.92 -7.74 -7.52
CA ARG A 74 6.32 -8.78 -8.38
C ARG A 74 6.82 -10.18 -8.02
N GLY A 75 8.12 -10.32 -7.73
CA GLY A 75 8.72 -11.62 -7.37
C GLY A 75 8.05 -12.24 -6.14
N ARG A 76 7.75 -11.44 -5.11
CA ARG A 76 7.08 -11.89 -3.90
C ARG A 76 5.65 -12.38 -4.15
N ILE A 77 4.96 -11.77 -5.12
CA ILE A 77 3.64 -12.23 -5.56
C ILE A 77 3.76 -13.58 -6.28
N GLN A 78 4.76 -13.71 -7.16
CA GLN A 78 5.05 -14.94 -7.91
C GLN A 78 5.33 -16.12 -6.96
N GLU A 79 6.24 -15.93 -6.01
CA GLU A 79 6.59 -16.93 -4.99
C GLU A 79 5.36 -17.38 -4.20
N MET A 80 4.53 -16.43 -3.75
CA MET A 80 3.31 -16.75 -3.02
C MET A 80 2.31 -17.55 -3.87
N LEU A 81 2.11 -17.17 -5.14
CA LEU A 81 1.22 -17.89 -6.05
C LEU A 81 1.69 -19.34 -6.23
N GLU A 82 2.98 -19.57 -6.38
CA GLU A 82 3.59 -20.89 -6.49
C GLU A 82 3.39 -21.72 -5.21
N GLU A 83 3.69 -21.13 -4.05
CA GLU A 83 3.52 -21.80 -2.74
C GLU A 83 2.07 -22.20 -2.47
N GLN A 84 1.13 -21.31 -2.78
CA GLN A 84 -0.29 -21.56 -2.55
C GLN A 84 -0.93 -22.38 -3.69
N LYS A 85 -0.16 -22.71 -4.74
CA LYS A 85 -0.66 -23.36 -5.97
C LYS A 85 -1.87 -22.64 -6.57
N LEU A 86 -1.88 -21.32 -6.43
CA LEU A 86 -2.96 -20.47 -6.90
C LEU A 86 -2.72 -20.15 -8.36
N GLN A 87 -3.74 -20.34 -9.17
CA GLN A 87 -3.75 -19.82 -10.52
C GLN A 87 -4.18 -18.36 -10.48
N VAL A 88 -3.62 -17.55 -11.37
CA VAL A 88 -4.09 -16.19 -11.63
C VAL A 88 -5.43 -16.31 -12.35
N SER A 89 -6.50 -16.61 -11.61
CA SER A 89 -7.86 -16.58 -12.13
C SER A 89 -8.46 -15.20 -11.85
N GLY A 90 -9.19 -14.66 -12.83
CA GLY A 90 -9.80 -13.33 -12.74
C GLY A 90 -10.90 -13.19 -11.68
N VAL A 91 -11.19 -14.24 -10.90
CA VAL A 91 -12.19 -14.26 -9.85
C VAL A 91 -11.59 -14.91 -8.60
N VAL A 92 -11.21 -14.08 -7.64
CA VAL A 92 -10.76 -14.49 -6.30
C VAL A 92 -11.89 -14.18 -5.32
N ASP A 93 -12.35 -15.20 -4.58
CA ASP A 93 -13.35 -14.98 -3.54
C ASP A 93 -12.78 -14.18 -2.34
N ALA A 94 -13.66 -13.60 -1.53
CA ALA A 94 -13.25 -12.74 -0.41
C ALA A 94 -12.40 -13.48 0.66
N SER A 95 -12.61 -14.78 0.87
CA SER A 95 -11.81 -15.56 1.83
C SER A 95 -10.38 -15.77 1.34
N THR A 96 -10.24 -16.10 0.06
CA THR A 96 -8.95 -16.28 -0.62
C THR A 96 -8.19 -14.96 -0.68
N ALA A 97 -8.88 -13.86 -1.02
CA ALA A 97 -8.29 -12.52 -0.97
C ALA A 97 -7.79 -12.16 0.43
N ARG A 98 -8.56 -12.40 1.50
CA ARG A 98 -8.09 -12.14 2.88
C ARG A 98 -6.84 -12.94 3.23
N ARG A 99 -6.79 -14.23 2.87
CA ARG A 99 -5.63 -15.09 3.12
C ARG A 99 -4.39 -14.59 2.37
N ILE A 100 -4.54 -14.29 1.08
CA ILE A 100 -3.48 -13.72 0.24
C ILE A 100 -2.97 -12.40 0.84
N GLY A 101 -3.89 -11.51 1.22
CA GLY A 101 -3.58 -10.23 1.83
C GLY A 101 -2.78 -10.36 3.13
N ALA A 102 -3.14 -11.34 3.97
CA ALA A 102 -2.42 -11.65 5.20
C ALA A 102 -0.99 -12.18 4.93
N ILE A 103 -0.83 -13.09 3.97
CA ILE A 103 0.49 -13.65 3.59
C ILE A 103 1.41 -12.56 3.03
N LEU A 104 0.88 -11.75 2.11
CA LEU A 104 1.64 -10.65 1.51
C LEU A 104 1.77 -9.45 2.45
N GLY A 105 1.00 -9.38 3.54
CA GLY A 105 0.98 -8.26 4.47
C GLY A 105 0.57 -6.95 3.79
N VAL A 106 -0.51 -6.98 2.99
CA VAL A 106 -1.01 -5.83 2.23
C VAL A 106 -2.38 -5.38 2.72
N ASP A 107 -2.66 -4.09 2.56
CA ASP A 107 -3.97 -3.49 2.83
C ASP A 107 -4.91 -3.66 1.62
N LEU A 108 -4.34 -3.69 0.41
CA LEU A 108 -5.08 -3.63 -0.84
C LEU A 108 -4.57 -4.70 -1.82
N LEU A 109 -5.51 -5.34 -2.51
CA LEU A 109 -5.26 -6.31 -3.56
C LEU A 109 -5.96 -5.87 -4.83
N VAL A 110 -5.27 -5.95 -5.97
CA VAL A 110 -5.83 -5.63 -7.29
C VAL A 110 -5.79 -6.88 -8.16
N PHE A 111 -6.97 -7.29 -8.62
CA PHE A 111 -7.19 -8.36 -9.59
C PHE A 111 -8.00 -7.80 -10.75
N GLY A 112 -7.89 -8.40 -11.94
CA GLY A 112 -8.65 -7.95 -13.10
C GLY A 112 -8.42 -8.80 -14.33
N GLY A 113 -9.11 -8.44 -15.41
CA GLY A 113 -8.89 -9.03 -16.73
C GLY A 113 -9.07 -7.98 -17.82
N VAL A 114 -8.36 -8.17 -18.94
CA VAL A 114 -8.36 -7.26 -20.08
C VAL A 114 -8.92 -7.96 -21.32
N SER A 115 -9.81 -7.29 -22.04
CA SER A 115 -10.35 -7.75 -23.33
C SER A 115 -9.96 -6.78 -24.46
N LYS A 116 -9.88 -7.30 -25.68
CA LYS A 116 -9.70 -6.54 -26.93
C LYS A 116 -10.97 -6.63 -27.78
N PHE A 117 -11.50 -5.50 -28.24
CA PHE A 117 -12.70 -5.39 -29.08
C PHE A 117 -12.38 -4.66 -30.38
#